data_AF-A0A8W8MGY8-F1
#
_entry.id   AF-A0A8W8MGY8-F1
#
_cell.length_a   1.000
_cell.length_b   1.000
_cell.length_c   1.000
_cell.angle_alpha   90.00
_cell.angle_beta   90.00
_cell.angle_gamma   90.00
#
_symmetry.space_group_name_H-M   'P 1'
#
loop_
_entity.id
_entity.type
_entity.pdbx_description
1 polymer ?
#
loop_
_entity_poly.entity_id
_entity_poly.type
_entity_poly.pdbx_seq_one_letter_code
_entity_poly.pdbx_strand_id
1 'polypeptide(L)'
;MLQYCRSDVDILRRGCLEFRNLMINVTTIKESTVLANGTTKKTSSIGVDPFDYVTIASVCMGIFKTLFLKEKSQIEIIKDEEFNLYHICIQNKLEGICLDDSWTSLVDLRKDESVQIGKRHFKSPIAVVPSQGYTKRDNYSKISIQWLEWLMEKSRQRGNAIAISHALNGGEYQVPGTNFRCDGFAKTLTGKGTIYEFYGCVFHGCPTCFPDDRNSIKHPSTNQTMKELYDMTKTEKRN
;
A
#
# COMPACT_ATOMS: atom_id res chain seq x y z
N MET A 1 35.99 29.39 16.38
CA MET A 1 35.20 28.48 15.52
C MET A 1 34.77 27.21 16.26
N LEU A 2 35.69 26.41 16.82
CA LEU A 2 35.34 25.17 17.54
C LEU A 2 34.38 25.36 18.74
N GLN A 3 34.60 26.40 19.55
CA GLN A 3 33.73 26.71 20.71
C GLN A 3 32.31 27.08 20.29
N TYR A 4 32.16 27.78 19.17
CA TYR A 4 30.87 28.14 18.59
C TYR A 4 30.12 26.88 18.13
N CYS A 5 30.78 26.00 17.36
CA CYS A 5 30.18 24.73 16.94
C CYS A 5 29.75 23.84 18.12
N ARG A 6 30.53 23.80 19.20
CA ARG A 6 30.16 23.07 20.43
C ARG A 6 28.95 23.69 21.12
N SER A 7 28.89 25.02 21.19
CA SER A 7 27.76 25.74 21.77
C SER A 7 26.48 25.50 20.99
N ASP A 8 26.52 25.55 19.66
CA ASP A 8 25.34 25.35 18.81
C ASP A 8 24.76 23.94 18.97
N VAL A 9 25.62 22.91 18.98
CA VAL A 9 25.18 21.53 19.21
C VAL A 9 24.60 21.35 20.60
N ASP A 10 25.18 21.99 21.64
CA ASP A 10 24.63 21.90 22.99
C ASP A 10 23.27 22.60 23.12
N ILE A 11 23.09 23.75 22.49
CA ILE A 11 21.80 24.46 22.46
C ILE A 11 20.74 23.59 21.78
N LEU A 12 21.06 23.01 20.61
CA LEU A 12 20.15 22.11 19.90
C LEU A 12 19.81 20.88 20.74
N ARG A 13 20.81 20.25 21.35
CA ARG A 13 20.61 19.08 22.23
C ARG A 13 19.66 19.41 23.39
N ARG A 14 19.88 20.55 24.09
CA ARG A 14 19.01 20.98 25.19
C ARG A 14 17.58 21.25 24.71
N GLY A 15 17.42 21.93 23.58
CA GLY A 15 16.11 22.17 22.97
C GLY A 15 15.38 20.86 22.63
N CYS A 16 16.08 19.90 22.03
CA CYS A 16 15.53 18.58 21.70
C CYS A 16 15.12 17.79 22.95
N LEU A 17 15.92 17.82 24.02
CA LEU A 17 15.59 17.13 25.27
C LEU A 17 14.34 17.70 25.94
N GLU A 18 14.23 19.04 26.02
CA GLU A 18 13.03 19.68 26.57
C GLU A 18 11.79 19.39 25.72
N PHE A 19 11.92 19.44 24.40
CA PHE A 19 10.85 19.08 23.48
C PHE A 19 10.40 17.62 23.67
N ARG A 20 11.34 16.67 23.79
CA ARG A 20 11.06 15.25 24.07
C ARG A 20 10.27 15.08 25.36
N ASN A 21 10.78 15.68 26.44
CA ASN A 21 10.18 15.57 27.76
C ASN A 21 8.76 16.13 27.79
N LEU A 22 8.56 17.31 27.20
CA LEU A 22 7.25 17.94 27.13
C LEU A 22 6.27 17.08 26.35
N MET A 23 6.66 16.60 25.15
CA MET A 23 5.81 15.77 24.31
C MET A 23 5.41 14.46 24.98
N ILE A 24 6.35 13.72 25.58
CA ILE A 24 6.04 12.48 26.29
C ILE A 24 5.10 12.75 27.47
N ASN A 25 5.34 13.82 28.23
CA ASN A 25 4.52 14.17 29.39
C ASN A 25 3.08 14.52 29.01
N VAL A 26 2.87 15.35 27.98
CA VAL A 26 1.50 15.77 27.57
C VAL A 26 0.73 14.65 26.88
N THR A 27 1.42 13.65 26.33
CA THR A 27 0.81 12.50 25.66
C THR A 27 0.66 11.27 26.57
N THR A 28 1.21 11.32 27.79
CA THR A 28 1.03 10.29 28.81
C THR A 28 -0.32 10.47 29.50
N ILE A 29 -1.24 9.52 29.32
CA ILE A 29 -2.53 9.50 30.00
C ILE A 29 -2.35 8.79 31.35
N LYS A 30 -2.66 9.50 32.45
CA LYS A 30 -2.66 8.93 33.80
C LYS A 30 -4.11 8.73 34.25
N GLU A 31 -4.54 7.49 34.36
CA GLU A 31 -5.87 7.12 34.85
C GLU A 31 -5.77 6.57 36.28
N SER A 32 -6.72 6.97 37.12
CA SER A 32 -6.89 6.42 38.47
C SER A 32 -8.26 5.79 38.55
N THR A 33 -8.33 4.46 38.53
CA THR A 33 -9.58 3.72 38.68
C THR A 33 -9.72 3.25 40.12
N VAL A 34 -10.86 3.58 40.76
CA VAL A 34 -11.21 3.04 42.07
C VAL A 34 -11.84 1.67 41.85
N LEU A 35 -11.18 0.62 42.32
CA LEU A 35 -11.70 -0.74 42.28
C LEU A 35 -12.82 -0.90 43.32
N ALA A 36 -13.73 -1.85 43.10
CA ALA A 36 -14.88 -2.12 43.97
C ALA A 36 -14.50 -2.43 45.44
N ASN A 37 -13.25 -2.80 45.70
CA ASN A 37 -12.69 -3.04 47.03
C ASN A 37 -12.10 -1.78 47.70
N GLY A 38 -12.36 -0.59 47.15
CA GLY A 38 -11.83 0.69 47.65
C GLY A 38 -10.36 0.97 47.30
N THR A 39 -9.68 0.08 46.58
CA THR A 39 -8.27 0.25 46.21
C THR A 39 -8.13 1.07 44.93
N THR A 40 -7.30 2.11 44.94
CA THR A 40 -7.04 2.95 43.75
C THR A 40 -5.95 2.33 42.88
N LYS A 41 -6.29 1.88 41.67
CA LYS A 41 -5.32 1.43 40.66
C LYS A 41 -4.94 2.62 39.78
N LYS A 42 -3.67 3.00 39.81
CA LYS A 42 -3.11 4.01 38.90
C LYS A 42 -2.54 3.31 37.68
N THR A 43 -3.09 3.58 36.50
CA THR A 43 -2.56 3.14 35.21
C THR A 43 -2.00 4.35 34.48
N SER A 44 -0.86 4.19 33.81
CA SER A 44 -0.29 5.24 32.96
C SER A 44 -0.01 4.65 31.59
N SER A 45 -0.51 5.29 30.54
CA SER A 45 -0.15 4.94 29.17
C SER A 45 1.31 5.36 28.89
N ILE A 46 1.96 4.71 27.94
CA ILE A 46 3.23 5.20 27.42
C ILE A 46 2.95 6.44 26.56
N GLY A 47 3.61 7.56 26.87
CA GLY A 47 3.58 8.77 26.05
C GLY A 47 4.32 8.56 24.72
N VAL A 48 3.99 9.37 23.72
CA VAL A 48 4.59 9.31 22.39
C VAL A 48 5.93 10.04 22.40
N ASP A 49 6.99 9.34 21.99
CA ASP A 49 8.30 9.94 21.80
C ASP A 49 8.36 10.66 20.43
N PRO A 50 8.63 11.97 20.38
CA PRO A 50 8.72 12.67 19.11
C PRO A 50 9.90 12.24 18.24
N PHE A 51 10.96 11.64 18.82
CA PHE A 51 12.15 11.22 18.07
C PHE A 51 12.04 9.82 17.46
N ASP A 52 10.95 9.10 17.73
CA ASP A 52 10.59 7.88 16.98
C ASP A 52 10.10 8.21 15.55
N TYR A 53 9.93 9.49 15.24
CA TYR A 53 9.42 9.98 13.97
C TYR A 53 10.39 10.97 13.32
N VAL A 54 10.50 10.92 11.99
CA VAL A 54 11.44 11.75 11.22
C VAL A 54 10.99 13.22 11.13
N THR A 55 9.68 13.48 11.18
CA THR A 55 9.11 14.84 11.01
C THR A 55 8.10 15.18 12.11
N ILE A 56 7.93 16.47 12.39
CA ILE A 56 6.89 16.97 13.33
C ILE A 56 5.49 16.55 12.85
N ALA A 57 5.23 16.55 11.54
CA ALA A 57 3.95 16.09 11.01
C ALA A 57 3.67 14.61 11.32
N SER A 58 4.69 13.75 11.19
CA SER A 58 4.58 12.34 11.58
C SER A 58 4.42 12.16 13.10
N VAL A 59 5.05 13.01 13.93
CA VAL A 59 4.80 13.03 15.39
C VAL A 59 3.34 13.35 15.67
N CYS A 60 2.79 14.44 15.10
CA CYS A 60 1.40 14.83 15.30
C CYS A 60 0.44 13.71 14.89
N MET A 61 0.72 13.02 13.79
CA MET A 61 -0.07 11.87 13.36
C MET A 61 0.05 10.67 14.33
N GLY A 62 1.25 10.40 14.86
CA GLY A 62 1.48 9.40 15.90
C GLY A 62 0.66 9.69 17.15
N ILE A 63 0.73 10.93 17.65
CA ILE A 63 -0.07 11.41 18.79
C ILE A 63 -1.57 11.25 18.53
N PHE A 64 -2.02 11.65 17.34
CA PHE A 64 -3.43 11.54 16.96
C PHE A 64 -3.91 10.08 17.00
N LYS A 65 -3.11 9.16 16.44
CA LYS A 65 -3.38 7.72 16.45
C LYS A 65 -3.44 7.16 17.87
N THR A 66 -2.49 7.51 18.73
CA THR A 66 -2.40 6.95 20.09
C THR A 66 -3.50 7.47 21.02
N LEU A 67 -3.86 8.75 20.93
CA LEU A 67 -4.74 9.38 21.92
C LEU A 67 -6.20 9.52 21.46
N PHE A 68 -6.44 9.64 20.16
CA PHE A 68 -7.76 10.02 19.63
C PHE A 68 -8.39 8.95 18.74
N LEU A 69 -7.61 8.03 18.19
CA LEU A 69 -8.15 6.89 17.46
C LEU A 69 -8.41 5.72 18.40
N LYS A 70 -9.68 5.52 18.74
CA LYS A 70 -10.14 4.26 19.32
C LYS A 70 -10.19 3.21 18.22
N GLU A 71 -9.14 2.41 18.08
CA GLU A 71 -9.14 1.28 17.16
C GLU A 71 -10.21 0.29 17.58
N LYS A 72 -11.35 0.26 16.88
CA LYS A 72 -12.32 -0.80 17.01
C LYS A 72 -11.88 -1.94 16.11
N SER A 73 -11.07 -2.83 16.68
CA SER A 73 -10.72 -4.09 16.06
C SER A 73 -11.86 -5.09 16.31
N GLN A 74 -12.34 -5.72 15.25
CA GLN A 74 -13.26 -6.83 15.31
C GLN A 74 -12.61 -8.04 14.67
N ILE A 75 -12.97 -9.24 15.13
CA ILE A 75 -12.47 -10.49 14.59
C ILE A 75 -13.63 -11.42 14.26
N GLU A 76 -13.54 -12.04 13.10
CA GLU A 76 -14.46 -13.09 12.69
C GLU A 76 -14.12 -14.37 13.46
N ILE A 77 -15.12 -14.97 14.07
CA ILE A 77 -15.02 -16.29 14.68
C ILE A 77 -16.16 -17.14 14.16
N ILE A 78 -15.81 -18.32 13.69
CA ILE A 78 -16.74 -19.37 13.29
C ILE A 78 -16.65 -20.45 14.35
N LYS A 79 -17.76 -20.71 15.03
CA LYS A 79 -17.89 -21.78 16.01
C LYS A 79 -19.15 -22.55 15.68
N ASP A 80 -19.07 -23.88 15.62
CA ASP A 80 -20.22 -24.73 15.32
C ASP A 80 -20.97 -24.33 14.03
N GLU A 81 -20.22 -23.97 12.98
CA GLU A 81 -20.73 -23.45 11.69
C GLU A 81 -21.45 -22.09 11.74
N GLU A 82 -21.56 -21.45 12.91
CA GLU A 82 -22.11 -20.10 13.05
C GLU A 82 -21.01 -19.03 12.99
N PHE A 83 -21.24 -18.05 12.12
CA PHE A 83 -20.37 -16.89 11.95
C PHE A 83 -20.77 -15.76 12.90
N ASN A 84 -19.82 -15.29 13.71
CA ASN A 84 -20.01 -14.15 14.60
C ASN A 84 -18.82 -13.20 14.58
N LEU A 85 -19.10 -11.91 14.85
CA LEU A 85 -18.11 -10.84 14.84
C LEU A 85 -17.91 -10.30 16.26
N TYR A 86 -16.70 -10.45 16.80
CA TYR A 86 -16.41 -10.06 18.17
C TYR A 86 -15.48 -8.86 18.23
N HIS A 87 -15.71 -7.96 19.19
CA HIS A 87 -14.78 -6.88 19.50
C HIS A 87 -13.55 -7.44 20.22
N ILE A 88 -12.37 -7.12 19.70
CA ILE A 88 -11.11 -7.46 20.36
C ILE A 88 -10.90 -6.49 21.52
N CYS A 89 -10.64 -7.04 22.70
CA CYS A 89 -10.27 -6.29 23.90
C CYS A 89 -8.96 -6.84 24.47
N ILE A 90 -8.20 -5.96 25.13
CA ILE A 90 -6.91 -6.33 25.75
C ILE A 90 -7.10 -6.44 27.25
N GLN A 91 -6.79 -7.61 27.80
CA GLN A 91 -6.68 -7.83 29.24
C GLN A 91 -5.29 -8.38 29.57
N ASN A 92 -4.62 -7.81 30.57
CA ASN A 92 -3.28 -8.24 31.01
C ASN A 92 -2.25 -8.36 29.87
N LYS A 93 -2.29 -7.45 28.89
CA LYS A 93 -1.44 -7.43 27.68
C LYS A 93 -1.71 -8.57 26.67
N LEU A 94 -2.79 -9.34 26.84
CA LEU A 94 -3.24 -10.34 25.89
C LEU A 94 -4.47 -9.85 25.15
N GLU A 95 -4.48 -10.01 23.83
CA GLU A 95 -5.68 -9.80 23.02
C GLU A 95 -6.65 -10.97 23.23
N GLY A 96 -7.92 -10.65 23.40
CA GLY A 96 -9.00 -11.62 23.59
C GLY A 96 -10.34 -11.06 23.15
N ILE A 97 -11.38 -11.85 23.35
CA ILE A 97 -12.77 -11.48 23.08
C ILE A 97 -13.67 -11.90 24.25
N CYS A 98 -14.86 -11.35 24.31
CA CYS A 98 -15.90 -11.78 25.25
C CYS A 98 -16.85 -12.75 24.54
N LEU A 99 -16.89 -14.01 24.96
CA LEU A 99 -17.84 -15.04 24.55
C LEU A 99 -18.79 -15.29 25.72
N ASP A 100 -20.10 -15.14 25.50
CA ASP A 100 -21.13 -15.47 26.50
C ASP A 100 -20.83 -14.88 27.90
N ASP A 101 -20.51 -13.59 27.93
CA ASP A 101 -20.12 -12.83 29.14
C ASP A 101 -18.82 -13.29 29.84
N SER A 102 -18.06 -14.20 29.24
CA SER A 102 -16.74 -14.63 29.69
C SER A 102 -15.64 -14.13 28.74
N TRP A 103 -14.54 -13.61 29.28
CA TRP A 103 -13.38 -13.23 28.47
C TRP A 103 -12.51 -14.45 28.16
N THR A 104 -12.11 -14.60 26.89
CA THR A 104 -11.19 -15.65 26.43
C THR A 104 -10.09 -15.04 25.57
N SER A 105 -8.85 -15.47 25.79
CA SER A 105 -7.71 -14.98 25.02
C SER A 105 -7.72 -15.54 23.58
N LEU A 106 -7.23 -14.76 22.61
CA LEU A 106 -7.07 -15.24 21.23
C LEU A 106 -6.05 -16.39 21.14
N VAL A 107 -5.12 -16.50 22.09
CA VAL A 107 -4.14 -17.59 22.15
C VAL A 107 -4.83 -18.90 22.51
N ASP A 108 -5.79 -18.85 23.43
CA ASP A 108 -6.52 -20.03 23.87
C ASP A 108 -7.60 -20.42 22.87
N LEU A 109 -8.27 -19.44 22.23
CA LEU A 109 -9.21 -19.70 21.13
C LEU A 109 -8.56 -20.38 19.93
N ARG A 110 -7.28 -20.11 19.66
CA ARG A 110 -6.53 -20.80 18.59
C ARG A 110 -6.25 -22.27 18.89
N LYS A 111 -6.35 -22.70 20.15
CA LYS A 111 -6.14 -24.09 20.57
C LYS A 111 -7.43 -24.90 20.53
N ASP A 112 -8.58 -24.24 20.44
CA ASP A 112 -9.88 -24.89 20.39
C ASP A 112 -10.18 -25.32 18.96
N GLU A 113 -10.24 -26.63 18.72
CA GLU A 113 -10.51 -27.21 17.39
C GLU A 113 -11.94 -26.92 16.89
N SER A 114 -12.87 -26.56 17.79
CA SER A 114 -14.23 -26.17 17.43
C SER A 114 -14.34 -24.73 16.91
N VAL A 115 -13.25 -23.95 17.00
CA VAL A 115 -13.23 -22.51 16.72
C VAL A 115 -12.28 -22.20 15.56
N GLN A 116 -12.82 -21.60 14.50
CA GLN A 116 -12.03 -21.05 13.40
C GLN A 116 -12.00 -19.52 13.47
N ILE A 117 -10.78 -18.97 13.50
CA ILE A 117 -10.57 -17.52 13.52
C ILE A 117 -10.40 -17.02 12.08
N GLY A 118 -11.31 -16.16 11.65
CA GLY A 118 -11.32 -15.55 10.32
C GLY A 118 -10.57 -14.22 10.25
N LYS A 119 -11.04 -13.30 9.39
CA LYS A 119 -10.37 -12.02 9.14
C LYS A 119 -10.54 -11.07 10.32
N ARG A 120 -9.49 -10.26 10.54
CA ARG A 120 -9.54 -9.11 11.46
C ARG A 120 -10.00 -7.87 10.68
N HIS A 121 -11.03 -7.22 11.21
CA HIS A 121 -11.58 -5.98 10.68
C HIS A 121 -11.17 -4.82 11.56
N PHE A 122 -10.75 -3.72 10.94
CA PHE A 122 -10.40 -2.50 11.63
C PHE A 122 -11.33 -1.39 11.19
N LYS A 123 -12.06 -0.80 12.14
CA LYS A 123 -12.86 0.39 11.88
C LYS A 123 -12.19 1.60 12.53
N SER A 124 -11.78 2.54 11.69
CA SER A 124 -11.19 3.81 12.09
C SER A 124 -11.90 4.96 11.35
N PRO A 125 -12.02 6.16 11.95
CA PRO A 125 -12.44 7.36 11.22
C PRO A 125 -11.42 7.81 10.17
N ILE A 126 -10.21 7.24 10.14
CA ILE A 126 -9.23 7.48 9.07
C ILE A 126 -9.49 6.53 7.90
N ALA A 127 -9.48 7.08 6.69
CA ALA A 127 -9.60 6.30 5.45
C ALA A 127 -8.41 5.34 5.29
N VAL A 128 -8.70 4.09 4.93
CA VAL A 128 -7.68 3.11 4.55
C VAL A 128 -7.05 3.55 3.23
N VAL A 129 -5.73 3.67 3.20
CA VAL A 129 -5.00 3.88 1.95
C VAL A 129 -5.12 2.59 1.13
N PRO A 130 -5.66 2.60 -0.10
CA PRO A 130 -5.68 1.42 -0.94
C PRO A 130 -4.26 0.92 -1.16
N SER A 131 -4.04 -0.40 -1.21
CA SER A 131 -2.73 -0.98 -1.47
C SER A 131 -2.08 -0.51 -2.78
N GLN A 132 -2.92 -0.06 -3.73
CA GLN A 132 -2.50 0.49 -5.02
C GLN A 132 -2.40 2.03 -5.04
N GLY A 133 -2.61 2.71 -3.91
CA GLY A 133 -2.61 4.17 -3.78
C GLY A 133 -3.90 4.86 -4.24
N TYR A 134 -3.88 6.18 -4.28
CA TYR A 134 -5.04 7.03 -4.61
C TYR A 134 -5.11 7.46 -6.08
N THR A 135 -4.09 7.17 -6.87
CA THR A 135 -4.04 7.51 -8.29
C THR A 135 -4.28 6.26 -9.13
N LYS A 136 -5.15 6.37 -10.14
CA LYS A 136 -5.15 5.41 -11.25
C LYS A 136 -3.77 5.52 -11.90
N ARG A 137 -2.87 4.59 -11.61
CA ARG A 137 -1.61 4.52 -12.34
C ARG A 137 -1.96 4.06 -13.75
N ASP A 138 -1.56 4.83 -14.76
CA ASP A 138 -1.52 4.33 -16.13
C ASP A 138 -0.62 3.08 -16.12
N ASN A 139 -1.15 1.95 -16.56
CA ASN A 139 -0.49 0.65 -16.48
C ASN A 139 0.46 0.50 -17.69
N TYR A 140 1.72 0.91 -17.53
CA TYR A 140 2.77 0.61 -18.51
C TYR A 140 3.74 -0.45 -17.98
N SER A 141 4.34 -1.23 -18.87
CA SER A 141 5.40 -2.18 -18.49
C SER A 141 6.77 -1.50 -18.50
N LYS A 142 7.61 -1.78 -17.49
CA LYS A 142 8.99 -1.24 -17.44
C LYS A 142 9.81 -1.61 -18.67
N ILE A 143 9.59 -2.82 -19.19
CA ILE A 143 10.28 -3.32 -20.38
C ILE A 143 9.84 -2.60 -21.67
N SER A 144 8.55 -2.22 -21.78
CA SER A 144 8.05 -1.39 -22.88
C SER A 144 8.78 -0.04 -22.92
N ILE A 145 8.89 0.63 -21.77
CA ILE A 145 9.60 1.91 -21.67
C ILE A 145 11.08 1.78 -22.07
N GLN A 146 11.78 0.79 -21.54
CA GLN A 146 13.20 0.57 -21.89
C GLN A 146 13.40 0.30 -23.38
N TRP A 147 12.48 -0.45 -24.00
CA TRP A 147 12.52 -0.71 -25.43
C TRP A 147 12.32 0.56 -26.26
N LEU A 148 11.37 1.42 -25.90
CA LEU A 148 11.12 2.70 -26.57
C LEU A 148 12.30 3.66 -26.41
N GLU A 149 12.87 3.78 -25.21
CA GLU A 149 14.07 4.59 -24.97
C GLU A 149 15.28 4.08 -25.78
N TRP A 150 15.45 2.75 -25.84
CA TRP A 150 16.49 2.13 -26.66
C TRP A 150 16.29 2.42 -28.16
N LEU A 151 15.05 2.38 -28.66
CA LEU A 151 14.74 2.74 -30.05
C LEU A 151 15.11 4.21 -30.35
N MET A 152 14.76 5.12 -29.43
CA MET A 152 15.12 6.54 -29.55
C MET A 152 16.64 6.70 -29.61
N GLU A 153 17.40 6.07 -28.71
CA GLU A 153 18.86 6.16 -28.68
C GLU A 153 19.50 5.54 -29.94
N LYS A 154 18.99 4.41 -30.43
CA LYS A 154 19.49 3.79 -31.67
C LYS A 154 19.21 4.63 -32.91
N SER A 155 18.05 5.29 -32.96
CA SER A 155 17.72 6.20 -34.06
C SER A 155 18.66 7.42 -34.08
N ARG A 156 18.99 7.96 -32.90
CA ARG A 156 19.96 9.04 -32.72
C ARG A 156 21.36 8.66 -33.21
N GLN A 157 21.83 7.46 -32.86
CA GLN A 157 23.14 6.94 -33.29
C GLN A 157 23.24 6.79 -34.82
N ARG A 158 22.13 6.50 -35.50
CA ARG A 158 22.07 6.36 -36.97
C ARG A 158 21.91 7.70 -37.72
N GLY A 159 21.85 8.83 -37.01
CA GLY A 159 21.67 10.15 -37.61
C GLY A 159 20.24 10.49 -38.01
N ASN A 160 19.26 9.67 -37.62
CA ASN A 160 17.84 9.92 -37.86
C ASN A 160 17.06 9.84 -36.54
N ALA A 161 17.20 10.88 -35.72
CA ALA A 161 16.63 10.90 -34.37
C ALA A 161 15.10 10.94 -34.41
N ILE A 162 14.47 9.93 -33.81
CA ILE A 162 13.02 9.81 -33.66
C ILE A 162 12.67 10.20 -32.22
N ALA A 163 11.72 11.13 -32.07
CA ALA A 163 11.12 11.44 -30.77
C ALA A 163 9.87 10.58 -30.58
N ILE A 164 9.90 9.70 -29.58
CA ILE A 164 8.78 8.83 -29.22
C ILE A 164 8.21 9.30 -27.88
N SER A 165 6.93 9.67 -27.84
CA SER A 165 6.19 9.97 -26.60
C SER A 165 5.67 8.68 -25.97
N HIS A 166 5.80 8.54 -24.66
CA HIS A 166 5.36 7.37 -23.88
C HIS A 166 4.97 7.77 -22.44
N ALA A 167 4.47 6.83 -21.64
CA ALA A 167 3.91 7.07 -20.31
C ALA A 167 4.78 7.90 -19.33
N LEU A 168 6.11 7.85 -19.46
CA LEU A 168 7.06 8.58 -18.61
C LEU A 168 7.64 9.87 -19.24
N ASN A 169 7.29 10.16 -20.50
CA ASN A 169 7.82 11.26 -21.30
C ASN A 169 6.67 11.95 -22.06
N GLY A 170 5.76 12.57 -21.33
CA GLY A 170 4.61 13.28 -21.89
C GLY A 170 3.29 12.51 -21.90
N GLY A 171 3.29 11.26 -21.40
CA GLY A 171 2.10 10.42 -21.28
C GLY A 171 1.83 9.55 -22.52
N GLU A 172 0.95 8.57 -22.37
CA GLU A 172 0.52 7.72 -23.49
C GLU A 172 -0.37 8.51 -24.46
N TYR A 173 -0.06 8.41 -25.75
CA TYR A 173 -0.82 9.07 -26.81
C TYR A 173 -2.14 8.33 -27.04
N GLN A 174 -3.24 9.05 -26.89
CA GLN A 174 -4.58 8.56 -27.22
C GLN A 174 -4.86 8.82 -28.70
N VAL A 175 -5.23 7.76 -29.44
CA VAL A 175 -5.52 7.86 -30.86
C VAL A 175 -6.83 8.64 -31.06
N PRO A 176 -6.82 9.76 -31.84
CA PRO A 176 -7.99 10.59 -32.04
C PRO A 176 -9.19 9.80 -32.58
N GLY A 177 -10.36 9.99 -31.97
CA GLY A 177 -11.58 9.26 -32.34
C GLY A 177 -11.73 7.89 -31.69
N THR A 178 -10.79 7.48 -30.82
CA THR A 178 -10.86 6.22 -30.07
C THR A 178 -10.53 6.42 -28.58
N ASN A 179 -10.86 5.44 -27.75
CA ASN A 179 -10.39 5.37 -26.36
C ASN A 179 -9.05 4.63 -26.23
N PHE A 180 -8.41 4.30 -27.35
CA PHE A 180 -7.20 3.51 -27.38
C PHE A 180 -5.97 4.39 -27.10
N ARG A 181 -5.14 3.97 -26.14
CA ARG A 181 -3.88 4.62 -25.77
C ARG A 181 -2.75 3.66 -26.12
N CYS A 182 -1.76 4.17 -26.87
CA CYS A 182 -0.63 3.36 -27.28
C CYS A 182 0.58 3.53 -26.36
N ASP A 183 1.42 2.49 -26.29
CA ASP A 183 2.67 2.50 -25.51
C ASP A 183 3.62 3.62 -25.95
N GLY A 184 3.75 3.83 -27.27
CA GLY A 184 4.64 4.82 -27.86
C GLY A 184 4.08 5.44 -29.14
N PHE A 185 4.30 6.74 -29.32
CA PHE A 185 3.92 7.46 -30.55
C PHE A 185 5.04 8.36 -31.06
N ALA A 186 5.41 8.20 -32.33
CA ALA A 186 6.33 9.08 -33.03
C ALA A 186 5.59 9.90 -34.09
N LYS A 187 5.63 11.23 -33.97
CA LYS A 187 5.07 12.13 -34.96
C LYS A 187 6.08 12.38 -36.08
N THR A 188 5.71 12.13 -37.33
CA THR A 188 6.55 12.51 -38.47
C THR A 188 6.21 13.92 -38.96
N LEU A 189 7.17 14.58 -39.61
CA LEU A 189 7.03 15.94 -40.14
C LEU A 189 5.92 16.06 -41.21
N THR A 190 5.54 14.95 -41.84
CA THR A 190 4.50 14.89 -42.88
C THR A 190 3.08 14.72 -42.33
N GLY A 191 2.91 14.80 -41.00
CA GLY A 191 1.61 14.68 -40.33
C GLY A 191 1.13 13.26 -40.09
N LYS A 192 1.81 12.24 -40.64
CA LYS A 192 1.57 10.83 -40.30
C LYS A 192 2.30 10.47 -39.00
N GLY A 193 1.71 9.61 -38.18
CA GLY A 193 2.32 9.13 -36.94
C GLY A 193 2.62 7.64 -37.03
N THR A 194 3.67 7.19 -36.35
CA THR A 194 3.95 5.77 -36.14
C THR A 194 3.62 5.42 -34.70
N ILE A 195 2.74 4.43 -34.53
CA ILE A 195 2.40 3.86 -33.22
C ILE A 195 3.34 2.68 -32.96
N TYR A 196 3.85 2.62 -31.73
CA TYR A 196 4.62 1.51 -31.20
C TYR A 196 3.80 0.85 -30.09
N GLU A 197 3.61 -0.47 -30.19
CA GLU A 197 2.98 -1.29 -29.16
C GLU A 197 3.92 -2.40 -28.72
N PHE A 198 3.99 -2.60 -27.41
CA PHE A 198 4.80 -3.64 -26.81
C PHE A 198 3.91 -4.80 -26.32
N TYR A 199 3.94 -5.90 -27.05
CA TYR A 199 3.18 -7.09 -26.68
C TYR A 199 3.92 -7.92 -25.62
N GLY A 200 3.78 -7.54 -24.36
CA GLY A 200 4.28 -8.30 -23.22
C GLY A 200 3.75 -9.74 -23.20
N CYS A 201 4.66 -10.72 -23.08
CA CYS A 201 4.35 -12.14 -23.35
C CYS A 201 3.21 -12.71 -22.48
N VAL A 202 3.20 -12.37 -21.19
CA VAL A 202 2.22 -12.85 -20.21
C VAL A 202 0.83 -12.24 -20.45
N PHE A 203 0.78 -10.97 -20.89
CA PHE A 203 -0.48 -10.24 -21.11
C PHE A 203 -1.08 -10.48 -22.50
N HIS A 204 -0.28 -10.88 -23.48
CA HIS A 204 -0.71 -11.06 -24.88
C HIS A 204 -0.63 -12.53 -25.35
N GLY A 205 -0.38 -13.48 -24.44
CA GLY A 205 -0.38 -14.90 -24.77
C GLY A 205 0.66 -15.30 -25.82
N CYS A 206 1.93 -14.93 -25.62
CA CYS A 206 2.99 -15.20 -26.59
C CYS A 206 3.14 -16.71 -26.90
N PRO A 207 2.97 -17.16 -28.15
CA PRO A 207 3.08 -18.57 -28.53
C PRO A 207 4.44 -19.21 -28.28
N THR A 208 5.50 -18.40 -28.29
CA THR A 208 6.87 -18.89 -28.09
C THR A 208 7.18 -19.11 -26.61
N CYS A 209 6.66 -18.25 -25.73
CA CYS A 209 6.89 -18.35 -24.29
C CYS A 209 5.89 -19.29 -23.60
N PHE A 210 4.70 -19.45 -24.17
CA PHE A 210 3.64 -20.34 -23.70
C PHE A 210 3.22 -21.28 -24.84
N PRO A 211 4.06 -22.27 -25.19
CA PRO A 211 3.77 -23.18 -26.29
C PRO A 211 2.67 -24.19 -25.94
N ASP A 212 2.69 -24.69 -24.71
CA ASP A 212 1.84 -25.79 -24.25
C ASP A 212 0.66 -25.28 -23.41
N ASP A 213 -0.38 -26.12 -23.27
CA ASP A 213 -1.47 -25.93 -22.29
C ASP A 213 -2.16 -24.55 -22.31
N ARG A 214 -2.20 -23.94 -23.49
CA ARG A 214 -2.67 -22.56 -23.68
C ARG A 214 -4.15 -22.32 -23.35
N ASN A 215 -4.95 -23.38 -23.30
CA ASN A 215 -6.37 -23.32 -22.93
C ASN A 215 -6.58 -23.49 -21.42
N SER A 216 -5.59 -23.98 -20.67
CA SER A 216 -5.68 -24.21 -19.22
C SER A 216 -4.88 -23.19 -18.42
N ILE A 217 -3.74 -22.71 -18.95
CA ILE A 217 -2.95 -21.65 -18.33
C ILE A 217 -3.70 -20.33 -18.41
N LYS A 218 -3.99 -19.75 -17.24
CA LYS A 218 -4.73 -18.48 -17.09
C LYS A 218 -3.86 -17.38 -16.51
N HIS A 219 -4.11 -16.16 -16.96
CA HIS A 219 -3.45 -14.98 -16.41
C HIS A 219 -3.94 -14.69 -14.98
N PRO A 220 -3.06 -14.52 -13.98
CA PRO A 220 -3.46 -14.38 -12.58
C PRO A 220 -4.40 -13.20 -12.29
N SER A 221 -4.33 -12.12 -13.05
CA SER A 221 -5.14 -10.91 -12.79
C SER A 221 -6.41 -10.81 -13.63
N THR A 222 -6.48 -11.47 -14.79
CA THR A 222 -7.65 -11.37 -15.71
C THR A 222 -8.43 -12.68 -15.79
N ASN A 223 -7.84 -13.79 -15.32
CA ASN A 223 -8.39 -15.14 -15.38
C ASN A 223 -8.73 -15.64 -16.81
N GLN A 224 -8.20 -14.95 -17.83
CA GLN A 224 -8.33 -15.33 -19.25
C GLN A 224 -7.23 -16.31 -19.62
N THR A 225 -7.50 -17.17 -20.62
CA THR A 225 -6.53 -18.16 -21.09
C THR A 225 -5.46 -17.53 -21.99
N MET A 226 -4.27 -18.14 -22.04
CA MET A 226 -3.19 -17.68 -22.94
C MET A 226 -3.56 -17.75 -24.43
N LYS A 227 -4.55 -18.56 -24.80
CA LYS A 227 -5.11 -18.58 -26.15
C LYS A 227 -6.04 -17.37 -26.39
N GLU A 228 -6.95 -17.10 -25.47
CA GLU A 228 -7.88 -15.96 -25.55
C GLU A 228 -7.12 -14.62 -25.67
N LEU A 229 -6.10 -14.41 -24.84
CA LEU A 229 -5.29 -13.19 -24.87
C LEU A 229 -4.59 -12.99 -26.22
N TYR A 230 -4.12 -14.08 -26.82
CA TYR A 230 -3.46 -14.04 -28.13
C TYR A 230 -4.44 -13.75 -29.28
N ASP A 231 -5.63 -14.35 -29.23
CA ASP A 231 -6.68 -14.13 -30.22
C ASP A 231 -7.24 -12.69 -30.14
N MET A 232 -7.35 -12.14 -28.93
CA MET A 232 -7.67 -10.71 -28.72
C MET A 232 -6.60 -9.80 -29.32
N THR A 233 -5.32 -10.06 -29.01
CA THR A 233 -4.18 -9.29 -29.56
C THR A 233 -4.16 -9.31 -31.09
N LYS A 234 -4.52 -10.44 -31.71
CA LYS A 234 -4.63 -10.55 -33.17
C LYS A 234 -5.79 -9.76 -33.75
N THR A 235 -6.88 -9.66 -33.02
CA THR A 235 -8.07 -8.92 -33.44
C THR A 235 -7.81 -7.41 -33.40
N GLU A 236 -7.11 -6.94 -32.36
CA GLU A 236 -6.67 -5.55 -32.25
C GLU A 236 -5.75 -5.14 -33.40
N LYS A 237 -4.77 -5.98 -33.78
CA LYS A 237 -3.88 -5.71 -34.92
C LYS A 237 -4.55 -5.55 -36.28
N ARG A 238 -5.80 -6.01 -36.43
CA ARG A 238 -6.54 -5.95 -37.70
C ARG A 238 -7.37 -4.69 -37.87
N ASN A 239 -7.56 -3.92 -36.79
CA ASN A 239 -8.27 -2.64 -36.78
C ASN A 239 -7.30 -1.47 -36.92
#